data_AF-A0A1N7GGF0-F1
#
_entry.id   AF-A0A1N7GGF0-F1
#
_cell.length_a   1.000
_cell.length_b   1.000
_cell.length_c   1.000
_cell.angle_alpha   90.00
_cell.angle_beta   90.00
_cell.angle_gamma   90.00
#
_symmetry.space_group_name_H-M   'P 1'
#
loop_
_entity.id
_entity.type
_entity.pdbx_description
1 polymer ?
#
loop_
_entity_poly.entity_id
_entity_poly.type
_entity_poly.pdbx_seq_one_letter_code
_entity_poly.pdbx_strand_id
1 'polypeptide(L)'
;MSKTYRVRPDAYRDLLRPRGFGYEVLMGEHHPRKHELLQNWAELAETIDILVRNAGREFGSLDEAALELFQYASGFGMGIAEPLRDFVLYECLVEVDAPTALAEE
;
A
#
# COMPACT_ATOMS: atom_id res chain seq x y z
N MET A 1 -13.96 1.65 20.63
CA MET A 1 -13.04 0.56 20.27
C MET A 1 -12.00 1.16 19.33
N SER A 2 -10.71 1.07 19.65
CA SER A 2 -9.65 1.47 18.72
C SER A 2 -9.58 0.43 17.61
N LYS A 3 -9.58 0.89 16.35
CA LYS A 3 -9.43 0.02 15.18
C LYS A 3 -7.94 -0.13 14.89
N THR A 4 -7.48 -1.36 14.72
CA THR A 4 -6.11 -1.64 14.28
C THR A 4 -6.15 -2.08 12.82
N TYR A 5 -5.12 -1.75 12.05
CA TYR A 5 -5.03 -2.10 10.63
C TYR A 5 -3.81 -2.96 10.40
N ARG A 6 -3.96 -4.08 9.70
CA ARG A 6 -2.87 -4.98 9.34
C ARG A 6 -2.68 -5.03 7.84
N VAL A 7 -1.43 -4.96 7.36
CA VAL A 7 -1.14 -5.25 5.95
C VAL A 7 -1.41 -6.73 5.69
N ARG A 8 -2.27 -7.04 4.71
CA ARG A 8 -2.50 -8.42 4.29
C ARG A 8 -1.20 -9.06 3.81
N PRO A 9 -0.83 -10.27 4.30
CA PRO A 9 0.43 -10.91 3.92
C PRO A 9 0.62 -11.14 2.40
N ASP A 10 -0.48 -11.19 1.65
CA ASP A 10 -0.51 -11.45 0.22
C ASP A 10 -0.99 -10.26 -0.62
N ALA A 11 -1.11 -9.06 -0.03
CA ALA A 11 -1.60 -7.84 -0.69
C ALA A 11 -0.89 -7.55 -2.02
N TYR A 12 0.43 -7.75 -2.08
CA TYR A 12 1.23 -7.50 -3.28
C TYR A 12 0.74 -8.27 -4.51
N ARG A 13 0.08 -9.43 -4.31
CA ARG A 13 -0.44 -10.24 -5.42
C ARG A 13 -1.54 -9.52 -6.18
N ASP A 14 -2.27 -8.61 -5.54
CA ASP A 14 -3.35 -7.87 -6.17
C ASP A 14 -2.83 -6.89 -7.22
N LEU A 15 -1.63 -6.34 -6.99
CA LEU A 15 -0.90 -5.50 -7.95
C LEU A 15 -0.33 -6.30 -9.12
N LEU A 16 -0.13 -7.62 -8.96
CA LEU A 16 0.45 -8.49 -9.98
C LEU A 16 -0.60 -9.22 -10.84
N ARG A 17 -1.90 -9.01 -10.58
CA ARG A 17 -2.96 -9.69 -11.32
C ARG A 17 -2.97 -9.24 -12.80
N PRO A 18 -3.17 -10.17 -13.75
CA PRO A 18 -3.39 -9.80 -15.14
C PRO A 18 -4.59 -8.86 -15.26
N ARG A 19 -4.40 -7.71 -15.90
CA ARG A 19 -5.43 -6.66 -16.03
C ARG A 19 -5.99 -6.16 -14.68
N GLY A 20 -5.22 -6.28 -13.60
CA GLY A 20 -5.53 -5.67 -12.31
C GLY A 20 -4.93 -4.27 -12.18
N PHE A 21 -5.10 -3.66 -11.01
CA PHE A 21 -4.69 -2.27 -10.73
C PHE A 21 -3.23 -1.98 -11.13
N GLY A 22 -2.28 -2.88 -10.83
CA GLY A 22 -0.88 -2.69 -11.23
C GLY A 22 -0.68 -2.67 -12.75
N TYR A 23 -1.43 -3.46 -13.52
CA TYR A 23 -1.40 -3.39 -14.99
C TYR A 23 -1.93 -2.05 -15.49
N GLU A 24 -3.03 -1.56 -14.92
CA GLU A 24 -3.64 -0.27 -15.28
C GLU A 24 -2.70 0.91 -14.98
N VAL A 25 -1.95 0.85 -13.88
CA VAL A 25 -0.88 1.80 -13.54
C VAL A 25 0.23 1.78 -14.61
N LEU A 26 0.71 0.60 -15.00
CA LEU A 26 1.74 0.48 -16.04
C LEU A 26 1.29 1.01 -17.40
N MET A 27 0.01 0.90 -17.73
CA MET A 27 -0.56 1.43 -18.97
C MET A 27 -0.91 2.93 -18.90
N GLY A 28 -0.73 3.55 -17.72
CA GLY A 28 -1.03 4.96 -17.49
C GLY A 28 -2.52 5.28 -17.53
N GLU A 29 -3.37 4.35 -17.12
CA GLU A 29 -4.82 4.55 -17.03
C GLU A 29 -5.19 5.34 -15.77
N HIS A 30 -4.50 5.06 -14.64
CA HIS A 30 -4.65 5.81 -13.39
C HIS A 30 -3.69 7.01 -13.25
N HIS A 31 -2.68 7.10 -14.13
CA HIS A 31 -1.73 8.22 -14.14
C HIS A 31 -1.69 8.84 -15.55
N PRO A 32 -2.25 10.06 -15.76
CA PRO A 32 -2.54 10.61 -17.09
C PRO A 32 -1.30 10.94 -17.93
N ARG A 33 -0.08 10.80 -17.38
CA ARG A 33 1.19 11.03 -18.06
C ARG A 33 1.78 9.74 -18.62
N LYS A 34 1.17 9.21 -19.68
CA LYS A 34 1.61 7.97 -20.38
C LYS A 34 3.05 7.98 -20.90
N HIS A 35 3.72 9.12 -20.96
CA HIS A 35 5.12 9.22 -21.40
C HIS A 35 6.12 8.91 -20.27
N GLU A 36 5.67 8.79 -19.03
CA GLU A 36 6.49 8.51 -17.84
C GLU A 36 6.47 7.00 -17.49
N LEU A 37 6.45 6.10 -18.50
CA LEU A 37 6.34 4.65 -18.26
C LEU A 37 7.38 4.14 -17.25
N LEU A 38 8.63 4.59 -17.34
CA LEU A 38 9.70 4.21 -16.40
C LEU A 38 9.39 4.59 -14.95
N GLN A 39 8.73 5.73 -14.75
CA GLN A 39 8.30 6.18 -13.43
C GLN A 39 7.15 5.31 -12.91
N ASN A 40 6.15 4.99 -13.75
CA ASN A 40 5.06 4.09 -13.34
C ASN A 40 5.59 2.71 -12.94
N TRP A 41 6.57 2.18 -13.67
CA TRP A 41 7.25 0.92 -13.32
C TRP A 41 7.96 1.00 -11.98
N ALA A 42 8.68 2.10 -11.75
CA ALA A 42 9.39 2.36 -10.52
C ALA A 42 8.47 2.48 -9.30
N GLU A 43 7.43 3.31 -9.38
CA GLU A 43 6.45 3.51 -8.31
C GLU A 43 5.72 2.21 -7.98
N LEU A 44 5.35 1.41 -9.00
CA LEU A 44 4.74 0.10 -8.80
C LEU A 44 5.69 -0.86 -8.08
N ALA A 45 6.96 -0.92 -8.50
CA ALA A 45 7.96 -1.78 -7.87
C ALA A 45 8.20 -1.40 -6.41
N GLU A 46 8.28 -0.10 -6.10
CA GLU A 46 8.45 0.39 -4.74
C GLU A 46 7.21 0.09 -3.87
N THR A 47 6.01 0.25 -4.43
CA THR A 47 4.76 -0.11 -3.75
C THR A 47 4.74 -1.60 -3.40
N ILE A 48 5.17 -2.47 -4.32
CA ILE A 48 5.28 -3.91 -4.07
C ILE A 48 6.30 -4.21 -2.95
N ASP A 49 7.47 -3.58 -2.98
CA ASP A 49 8.49 -3.75 -1.94
C ASP A 49 7.99 -3.29 -0.56
N ILE A 50 7.27 -2.16 -0.48
CA ILE A 50 6.63 -1.68 0.76
C ILE A 50 5.64 -2.72 1.30
N LEU A 51 4.77 -3.27 0.46
CA LEU A 51 3.80 -4.28 0.85
C LEU A 51 4.48 -5.57 1.36
N VAL A 52 5.54 -6.00 0.69
CA VAL A 52 6.29 -7.20 1.09
C VAL A 52 7.01 -6.99 2.42
N ARG A 53 7.68 -5.86 2.61
CA ARG A 53 8.41 -5.55 3.86
C ARG A 53 7.51 -5.39 5.07
N ASN A 54 6.29 -4.90 4.87
CA ASN A 54 5.32 -4.65 5.93
C ASN A 54 4.23 -5.72 6.02
N ALA A 55 4.34 -6.83 5.28
CA ALA A 55 3.37 -7.93 5.32
C ALA A 55 3.12 -8.40 6.76
N GLY A 56 1.86 -8.35 7.21
CA GLY A 56 1.46 -8.73 8.56
C GLY A 56 1.73 -7.68 9.64
N ARG A 57 2.38 -6.56 9.32
CA ARG A 57 2.59 -5.45 10.27
C ARG A 57 1.26 -4.78 10.59
N GLU A 58 1.11 -4.39 11.86
CA GLU A 58 -0.06 -3.71 12.41
C GLU A 58 0.21 -2.23 12.66
N PHE A 59 -0.84 -1.42 12.51
CA PHE A 59 -0.87 0.03 12.74
C PHE A 59 -2.10 0.39 13.57
N GLY A 60 -1.98 1.34 14.48
CA GLY A 60 -3.06 1.80 15.34
C GLY A 60 -4.09 2.69 14.64
N SER A 61 -3.82 3.15 13.42
CA SER A 61 -4.75 3.91 12.58
C SER A 61 -4.36 3.87 11.10
N LEU A 62 -5.28 4.28 10.21
CA LEU A 62 -4.97 4.49 8.80
C LEU A 62 -3.96 5.63 8.59
N ASP A 63 -4.04 6.70 9.39
CA ASP A 63 -3.11 7.84 9.30
C ASP A 63 -1.69 7.42 9.66
N GLU A 64 -1.54 6.61 10.72
CA GLU A 64 -0.26 6.01 11.10
C GLU A 64 0.27 5.09 10.00
N ALA A 65 -0.57 4.23 9.44
CA ALA A 65 -0.18 3.37 8.32
C ALA A 65 0.27 4.19 7.11
N ALA A 66 -0.46 5.25 6.76
CA ALA A 66 -0.11 6.13 5.65
C ALA A 66 1.22 6.85 5.87
N LEU A 67 1.50 7.27 7.11
CA LEU A 67 2.78 7.86 7.47
C LEU A 67 3.90 6.81 7.38
N GLU A 68 3.78 5.69 8.09
CA GLU A 68 4.83 4.67 8.21
C GLU A 68 5.15 3.98 6.87
N LEU A 69 4.14 3.69 6.05
CA LEU A 69 4.32 2.98 4.79
C LEU A 69 4.91 3.88 3.70
N PHE A 70 4.62 5.17 3.71
CA PHE A 70 4.94 6.07 2.59
C PHE A 70 5.93 7.20 2.93
N GLN A 71 6.28 7.43 4.20
CA GLN A 71 7.21 8.51 4.59
C GLN A 71 8.55 8.45 3.86
N TYR A 72 9.03 7.25 3.54
CA TYR A 72 10.29 7.02 2.83
C TYR A 72 10.10 6.54 1.39
N ALA A 73 8.85 6.47 0.93
CA ALA A 73 8.54 6.04 -0.42
C ALA A 73 8.88 7.18 -1.38
N SER A 74 9.97 7.02 -2.10
CA SER A 74 10.58 8.13 -2.83
C SER A 74 10.09 8.26 -4.26
N GLY A 75 9.53 7.22 -4.90
CA GLY A 75 9.13 7.25 -6.30
C GLY A 75 10.21 7.86 -7.21
N PHE A 76 11.50 7.55 -6.98
CA PHE A 76 12.65 8.19 -7.63
C PHE A 76 12.78 9.72 -7.37
N GLY A 77 12.39 10.17 -6.18
CA GLY A 77 12.43 11.57 -5.74
C GLY A 77 11.11 12.35 -5.89
N MET A 78 10.04 11.73 -6.40
CA MET A 78 8.73 12.37 -6.61
C MET A 78 7.58 11.80 -5.75
N GLY A 79 7.85 10.75 -4.98
CA GLY A 79 6.87 10.04 -4.15
C GLY A 79 6.05 9.01 -4.92
N ILE A 80 5.33 8.14 -4.21
CA ILE A 80 4.36 7.24 -4.81
C ILE A 80 3.08 8.01 -5.16
N ALA A 81 2.56 7.81 -6.37
CA ALA A 81 1.32 8.42 -6.81
C ALA A 81 0.13 8.08 -5.89
N GLU A 82 -0.75 9.06 -5.69
CA GLU A 82 -1.94 8.93 -4.84
C GLU A 82 -2.78 7.67 -5.12
N PRO A 83 -3.05 7.26 -6.38
CA PRO A 83 -3.82 6.04 -6.64
C PRO A 83 -3.18 4.77 -6.07
N LEU A 84 -1.84 4.65 -6.10
CA LEU A 84 -1.13 3.51 -5.51
C LEU A 84 -1.21 3.54 -3.98
N ARG A 85 -1.11 4.74 -3.38
CA ARG A 85 -1.23 4.91 -1.93
C ARG A 85 -2.63 4.54 -1.45
N ASP A 86 -3.65 5.03 -2.14
CA ASP A 86 -5.06 4.72 -1.84
C ASP A 86 -5.34 3.24 -2.00
N PHE A 87 -4.89 2.63 -3.10
CA PHE A 87 -5.03 1.18 -3.30
C PHE A 87 -4.43 0.39 -2.14
N VAL A 88 -3.25 0.78 -1.66
CA VAL A 88 -2.66 0.13 -0.48
C VAL A 88 -3.54 0.34 0.74
N LEU A 89 -3.88 1.57 1.09
CA LEU A 89 -4.61 1.89 2.33
C LEU A 89 -6.00 1.25 2.40
N TYR A 90 -6.70 1.15 1.27
CA TYR A 90 -8.08 0.70 1.23
C TYR A 90 -8.25 -0.77 0.82
N GLU A 91 -7.36 -1.31 -0.01
CA GLU A 91 -7.49 -2.68 -0.53
C GLU A 91 -6.47 -3.65 0.08
N CYS A 92 -5.30 -3.16 0.49
CA CYS A 92 -4.21 -4.02 0.98
C CYS A 92 -4.16 -4.15 2.51
N LEU A 93 -4.85 -3.27 3.23
CA LEU A 93 -4.97 -3.31 4.68
C LEU A 93 -6.29 -3.95 5.08
N VAL A 94 -6.30 -4.69 6.18
CA VAL A 94 -7.50 -5.23 6.81
C VAL A 94 -7.67 -4.65 8.20
N GLU A 95 -8.88 -4.28 8.54
CA GLU A 95 -9.24 -3.95 9.92
C GLU A 95 -9.17 -5.22 10.77
N VAL A 96 -8.44 -5.14 11.87
CA VAL A 96 -8.35 -6.19 12.88
C VAL A 96 -8.81 -5.63 14.21
N ASP A 97 -9.52 -6.44 14.98
CA ASP A 97 -9.85 -6.09 16.35
C ASP A 97 -8.54 -5.87 17.10
N ALA A 98 -8.39 -4.70 17.73
CA ALA A 98 -7.24 -4.43 18.59
C ALA A 98 -7.15 -5.59 19.59
N PRO A 99 -5.96 -6.18 19.80
CA PRO A 99 -5.82 -7.22 20.81
C PRO A 99 -6.38 -6.63 22.10
N THR A 100 -7.43 -7.27 22.62
CA THR A 100 -7.99 -6.91 23.91
C THR A 100 -6.86 -7.15 24.88
N ALA A 101 -6.13 -6.09 25.23
CA ALA A 101 -5.09 -6.16 26.23
C ALA A 101 -5.71 -6.90 27.39
N LEU A 102 -5.14 -8.07 27.67
CA LEU A 102 -5.66 -9.08 28.56
C LEU A 102 -6.32 -8.39 29.76
N ALA A 103 -7.64 -8.56 29.86
CA ALA A 103 -8.34 -8.46 31.12
C ALA A 103 -7.83 -9.61 31.99
N GLU A 104 -6.60 -9.47 32.49
CA GLU A 104 -6.09 -10.28 33.57
C GLU A 104 -6.33 -9.50 34.86
N GLU A 105 -7.38 -9.96 35.55
CA GLU A 105 -7.80 -9.65 36.92
C GLU A 105 -6.71 -9.94 37.97
#